data_AF-A0A7J6BPB7-F1
#
_entry.id   AF-A0A7J6BPB7-F1
#
_cell.length_a   1.000
_cell.length_b   1.000
_cell.length_c   1.000
_cell.angle_alpha   90.00
_cell.angle_beta   90.00
_cell.angle_gamma   90.00
#
_symmetry.space_group_name_H-M   'P 1'
#
loop_
_entity.id
_entity.type
_entity.pdbx_description
1 polymer ?
#
loop_
_entity_poly.entity_id
_entity_poly.type
_entity_poly.pdbx_seq_one_letter_code
_entity_poly.pdbx_strand_id
1 'polypeptide(L)'
;MRTPKILLMAAVSCVLIGGGNCQSNSSDGFQLSADPSSGHRSPTPPSGSNRVTSDPRAVGSVRVRPLSRPPACLRRTYIEGLFKYVNTVLSCLIFVVGMVGNATLLRIIYLNKTMRNGPNALIASLALGDLIYIAIDIPINVYKLLAMRWPFDDSVFGLFLCKLMPFLQKASVGITVLNLCALSVDRYRAVASWSRVQGVGIPVSTAVEIVCIWLLAVVLAVPEAIGFKMVIFDYNNVTIRTCMLKPETPFMTFYRDVKVWWLFGFYFCVPLVCTAVFYTLMTCEMLSNRKGSLKFSLSEHLKQRREVAKAVFSLVLIFALCWFPLHLSRILKKMVYFQNDVGRCDLLNFLLVFDYLSINLATINSCINPIILYFVSKKFKNCFRSCLCCWCYPGGSLLSSVVPLNGTSFQYKSPDQNGLSDRTALRKDSYN
;
A
#
# COMPACT_ATOMS: atom_id res chain seq x y z
N MET A 1 31.39 9.53 9.74
CA MET A 1 30.06 9.86 9.19
C MET A 1 29.44 8.61 8.55
N ARG A 2 28.25 8.22 9.01
CA ARG A 2 27.22 7.34 8.39
C ARG A 2 27.66 6.17 7.48
N THR A 3 27.76 4.96 8.05
CA THR A 3 27.51 3.69 7.32
C THR A 3 27.09 2.44 8.15
N PRO A 4 26.74 2.46 9.46
CA PRO A 4 26.37 1.20 10.13
C PRO A 4 24.89 0.79 10.00
N LYS A 5 24.02 1.59 9.36
CA LYS A 5 22.55 1.32 9.35
C LYS A 5 22.08 0.37 8.25
N ILE A 6 22.80 0.27 7.14
CA ILE A 6 22.43 -0.62 6.02
C ILE A 6 22.87 -2.05 6.32
N LEU A 7 24.02 -2.22 7.00
CA LEU A 7 24.54 -3.53 7.38
C LEU A 7 23.63 -4.25 8.41
N LEU A 8 22.95 -3.49 9.29
CA LEU A 8 22.04 -4.06 10.28
C LEU A 8 20.76 -4.63 9.65
N MET A 9 20.27 -4.04 8.55
CA MET A 9 19.13 -4.57 7.79
C MET A 9 19.50 -5.84 7.00
N ALA A 10 20.73 -5.91 6.50
CA ALA A 10 21.25 -7.12 5.84
C ALA A 10 21.52 -8.25 6.85
N ALA A 11 22.05 -7.94 8.03
CA ALA A 11 22.35 -8.92 9.08
C ALA A 11 21.09 -9.60 9.63
N VAL A 12 19.98 -8.86 9.80
CA VAL A 12 18.70 -9.44 10.25
C VAL A 12 18.11 -10.37 9.17
N SER A 13 18.43 -10.16 7.89
CA SER A 13 17.99 -11.04 6.80
C SER A 13 18.80 -12.34 6.72
N CYS A 14 20.07 -12.33 7.13
CA CYS A 14 20.91 -13.54 7.13
C CYS A 14 20.66 -14.47 8.33
N VAL A 15 20.19 -13.95 9.48
CA VAL A 15 19.92 -14.78 10.67
C VAL A 15 18.65 -15.63 10.52
N LEU A 16 17.74 -15.29 9.60
CA LEU A 16 16.53 -16.07 9.34
C LEU A 16 16.70 -17.19 8.30
N ILE A 17 17.89 -17.34 7.69
CA ILE A 17 18.15 -18.33 6.63
C ILE A 17 19.11 -19.45 7.10
N GLY A 18 19.67 -19.36 8.31
CA GLY A 18 20.59 -20.37 8.83
C GLY A 18 19.92 -21.44 9.67
N GLY A 19 19.55 -22.58 9.05
CA GLY A 19 19.20 -23.78 9.81
C GLY A 19 18.43 -24.84 9.02
N GLY A 20 19.12 -25.61 8.19
CA GLY A 20 18.55 -26.79 7.54
C GLY A 20 19.51 -27.45 6.56
N ASN A 21 20.15 -28.54 7.01
CA ASN A 21 21.13 -29.32 6.26
C ASN A 21 20.57 -29.88 4.94
N CYS A 22 21.34 -29.69 3.86
CA CYS A 22 21.17 -30.42 2.61
C CYS A 22 21.58 -31.89 2.78
N GLN A 23 20.67 -32.80 2.48
CA GLN A 23 20.99 -34.17 2.09
C GLN A 23 20.19 -34.48 0.81
N SER A 24 20.84 -34.30 -0.33
CA SER A 24 20.32 -34.68 -1.64
C SER A 24 20.58 -36.17 -1.83
N ASN A 25 19.54 -36.97 -1.99
CA ASN A 25 19.65 -38.25 -2.67
C ASN A 25 18.39 -38.56 -3.47
N SER A 26 18.62 -39.09 -4.66
CA SER A 26 17.71 -39.86 -5.51
C SER A 26 16.64 -39.10 -6.31
N SER A 27 17.05 -38.79 -7.53
CA SER A 27 16.37 -39.07 -8.80
C SER A 27 15.12 -39.97 -8.70
N ASP A 28 13.99 -39.48 -9.21
CA ASP A 28 13.08 -40.27 -10.02
C ASP A 28 12.24 -39.33 -10.90
N GLY A 29 12.44 -39.48 -12.21
CA GLY A 29 11.71 -38.75 -13.24
C GLY A 29 10.39 -39.45 -13.56
N PHE A 30 9.32 -38.68 -13.69
CA PHE A 30 8.08 -39.17 -14.29
C PHE A 30 7.82 -38.41 -15.60
N GLN A 31 8.27 -39.00 -16.70
CA GLN A 31 7.90 -38.64 -18.06
C GLN A 31 6.52 -39.22 -18.36
N LEU A 32 5.56 -38.36 -18.74
CA LEU A 32 4.36 -38.80 -19.47
C LEU A 32 4.56 -38.45 -20.95
N SER A 33 5.16 -39.40 -21.68
CA SER A 33 5.19 -39.40 -23.14
C SER A 33 4.09 -40.35 -23.62
N ALA A 34 3.10 -39.84 -24.33
CA ALA A 34 2.17 -40.65 -25.11
C ALA A 34 2.74 -40.75 -26.54
N ASP A 35 3.09 -41.97 -26.95
CA ASP A 35 3.53 -42.31 -28.30
C ASP A 35 2.40 -42.10 -29.35
N PRO A 36 2.75 -41.70 -30.59
CA PRO A 36 1.84 -41.76 -31.73
C PRO A 36 2.01 -43.10 -32.46
N SER A 37 0.93 -43.89 -32.53
CA SER A 37 0.87 -45.04 -33.43
C SER A 37 0.54 -44.60 -34.87
N SER A 38 1.34 -45.18 -35.76
CA SER A 38 1.41 -45.01 -37.19
C SER A 38 0.19 -45.59 -37.93
N GLY A 39 -0.30 -44.84 -38.91
CA GLY A 39 -1.34 -45.28 -39.85
C GLY A 39 -1.07 -44.69 -41.23
N HIS A 40 -0.15 -45.31 -41.97
CA HIS A 40 0.08 -45.04 -43.40
C HIS A 40 -1.12 -45.53 -44.23
N ARG A 41 -1.74 -44.64 -45.00
CA ARG A 41 -2.40 -44.98 -46.27
C ARG A 41 -1.98 -44.00 -47.36
N SER A 42 -1.53 -44.58 -48.46
CA SER A 42 -0.93 -43.98 -49.64
C SER A 42 -1.96 -43.27 -50.56
N PRO A 43 -1.50 -42.51 -51.57
CA PRO A 43 -2.22 -41.40 -52.20
C PRO A 43 -2.88 -41.76 -53.54
N THR A 44 -3.84 -40.96 -54.00
CA THR A 44 -4.27 -40.87 -55.43
C THR A 44 -4.92 -39.50 -55.73
N PRO A 45 -4.94 -39.04 -57.00
CA PRO A 45 -4.53 -37.69 -57.41
C PRO A 45 -5.68 -36.71 -57.73
N PRO A 46 -5.39 -35.42 -58.03
CA PRO A 46 -6.42 -34.42 -58.32
C PRO A 46 -6.82 -34.44 -59.81
N SER A 47 -8.08 -34.18 -60.10
CA SER A 47 -8.53 -33.76 -61.43
C SER A 47 -9.55 -32.64 -61.30
N GLY A 48 -9.04 -31.41 -61.42
CA GLY A 48 -9.85 -30.23 -61.63
C GLY A 48 -10.36 -30.20 -63.07
N SER A 49 -11.66 -30.02 -63.23
CA SER A 49 -12.27 -29.60 -64.48
C SER A 49 -12.66 -28.14 -64.33
N ASN A 50 -11.97 -27.28 -65.09
CA ASN A 50 -12.35 -25.90 -65.32
C ASN A 50 -13.69 -25.86 -66.07
N ARG A 51 -14.70 -25.24 -65.49
CA ARG A 51 -15.77 -24.59 -66.26
C ARG A 51 -15.93 -23.15 -65.81
N VAL A 52 -15.40 -22.28 -66.65
CA VAL A 52 -15.78 -20.88 -66.76
C VAL A 52 -17.17 -20.85 -67.40
N THR A 53 -18.16 -20.35 -66.65
CA THR A 53 -19.40 -19.81 -67.22
C THR A 53 -19.68 -18.49 -66.52
N SER A 54 -19.43 -17.43 -67.27
CA SER A 54 -19.82 -16.06 -67.02
C SER A 54 -21.33 -15.89 -67.14
N ASP A 55 -21.97 -15.30 -66.14
CA ASP A 55 -23.24 -14.60 -66.33
C ASP A 55 -23.27 -13.34 -65.44
N PRO A 56 -23.72 -12.17 -65.94
CA PRO A 56 -23.63 -10.90 -65.25
C PRO A 56 -24.95 -10.54 -64.53
N ARG A 57 -24.83 -9.73 -63.48
CA ARG A 57 -25.90 -9.05 -62.69
C ARG A 57 -26.34 -9.75 -61.41
N ALA A 58 -25.72 -9.36 -60.31
CA ALA A 58 -26.38 -9.24 -59.01
C ALA A 58 -25.76 -8.07 -58.23
N VAL A 59 -26.53 -6.98 -58.15
CA VAL A 59 -26.28 -5.83 -57.27
C VAL A 59 -26.56 -6.24 -55.83
N GLY A 60 -25.70 -5.82 -54.89
CA GLY A 60 -26.09 -5.68 -53.49
C GLY A 60 -25.71 -6.82 -52.54
N SER A 61 -24.45 -6.85 -52.12
CA SER A 61 -24.05 -7.42 -50.82
C SER A 61 -22.75 -6.75 -50.40
N VAL A 62 -22.86 -5.68 -49.60
CA VAL A 62 -21.72 -5.24 -48.78
C VAL A 62 -21.50 -6.36 -47.77
N ARG A 63 -20.65 -7.31 -48.14
CA ARG A 63 -20.14 -8.35 -47.26
C ARG A 63 -19.34 -7.62 -46.18
N VAL A 64 -19.99 -7.31 -45.06
CA VAL A 64 -19.30 -6.89 -43.84
C VAL A 64 -18.28 -7.99 -43.59
N ARG A 65 -17.00 -7.70 -43.87
CA ARG A 65 -15.92 -8.63 -43.54
C ARG A 65 -16.08 -8.95 -42.06
N PRO A 66 -16.16 -10.24 -41.66
CA PRO A 66 -16.11 -10.55 -40.25
C PRO A 66 -14.83 -9.92 -39.71
N LEU A 67 -14.93 -9.19 -38.59
CA LEU A 67 -13.78 -8.62 -37.92
C LEU A 67 -12.69 -9.70 -37.85
N SER A 68 -11.59 -9.51 -38.58
CA SER A 68 -10.51 -10.49 -38.64
C SER A 68 -10.12 -10.83 -37.21
N ARG A 69 -10.24 -12.11 -36.83
CA ARG A 69 -9.76 -12.56 -35.52
C ARG A 69 -8.30 -12.11 -35.41
N PRO A 70 -7.89 -11.50 -34.28
CA PRO A 70 -6.53 -11.02 -34.15
C PRO A 70 -5.54 -12.16 -34.37
N PRO A 71 -4.38 -11.89 -35.00
CA PRO A 71 -3.40 -12.92 -35.33
C PRO A 71 -2.98 -13.65 -34.05
N ALA A 72 -2.99 -14.98 -34.05
CA ALA A 72 -2.59 -15.78 -32.89
C ALA A 72 -1.12 -15.48 -32.52
N CYS A 73 -0.81 -15.45 -31.22
CA CYS A 73 0.57 -15.23 -30.77
C CYS A 73 1.45 -16.41 -31.21
N LEU A 74 2.53 -16.13 -31.95
CA LEU A 74 3.53 -17.13 -32.37
C LEU A 74 4.27 -17.77 -31.19
N ARG A 75 4.39 -17.06 -30.06
CA ARG A 75 4.99 -17.54 -28.81
C ARG A 75 4.00 -17.39 -27.67
N ARG A 76 3.86 -18.43 -26.83
CA ARG A 76 3.06 -18.35 -25.59
C ARG A 76 3.73 -17.32 -24.69
N THR A 77 2.97 -16.34 -24.18
CA THR A 77 3.47 -15.42 -23.15
C THR A 77 3.90 -16.25 -21.94
N TYR A 78 5.20 -16.30 -21.68
CA TYR A 78 5.76 -17.04 -20.55
C TYR A 78 6.46 -16.06 -19.61
N ILE A 79 6.18 -16.23 -18.32
CA ILE A 79 6.90 -15.56 -17.26
C ILE A 79 8.03 -16.51 -16.87
N GLU A 80 9.27 -16.04 -16.88
CA GLU A 80 10.41 -16.85 -16.47
C GLU A 80 10.23 -17.36 -15.03
N GLY A 81 10.60 -18.63 -14.79
CA GLY A 81 10.50 -19.23 -13.46
C GLY A 81 11.26 -18.43 -12.39
N LEU A 82 12.40 -17.85 -12.77
CA LEU A 82 13.18 -16.94 -11.93
C LEU A 82 12.36 -15.71 -11.51
N PHE A 83 11.66 -15.06 -12.45
CA PHE A 83 10.80 -13.92 -12.12
C PHE A 83 9.68 -14.31 -11.16
N LYS A 84 9.02 -15.46 -11.39
CA LYS A 84 7.97 -15.94 -10.48
C LYS A 84 8.51 -16.13 -9.07
N TYR A 85 9.68 -16.75 -8.93
CA TYR A 85 10.33 -16.99 -7.66
C TYR A 85 10.70 -15.68 -6.95
N VAL A 86 11.42 -14.79 -7.63
CA VAL A 86 11.85 -13.48 -7.09
C VAL A 86 10.64 -12.64 -6.66
N ASN A 87 9.62 -12.54 -7.52
CA ASN A 87 8.41 -11.78 -7.23
C ASN A 87 7.66 -12.37 -6.02
N THR A 88 7.57 -13.70 -5.93
CA THR A 88 6.90 -14.37 -4.80
C THR A 88 7.62 -14.14 -3.49
N VAL A 89 8.95 -14.30 -3.45
CA VAL A 89 9.76 -14.02 -2.26
C VAL A 89 9.59 -12.56 -1.82
N LEU A 90 9.66 -11.62 -2.77
CA LEU A 90 9.44 -10.20 -2.50
C LEU A 90 8.04 -9.94 -1.93
N SER A 91 7.00 -10.49 -2.55
CA SER A 91 5.62 -10.36 -2.07
C SER A 91 5.44 -10.92 -0.65
N CYS A 92 6.05 -12.06 -0.32
CA CYS A 92 6.01 -12.63 1.03
C CYS A 92 6.70 -11.72 2.07
N LEU A 93 7.85 -11.13 1.73
CA LEU A 93 8.53 -10.17 2.60
C LEU A 93 7.68 -8.93 2.85
N ILE A 94 7.08 -8.38 1.79
CA ILE A 94 6.17 -7.23 1.86
C ILE A 94 4.97 -7.56 2.75
N PHE A 95 4.39 -8.76 2.61
CA PHE A 95 3.27 -9.21 3.42
C PHE A 95 3.61 -9.23 4.91
N VAL A 96 4.70 -9.90 5.30
CA VAL A 96 5.11 -10.02 6.71
C VAL A 96 5.41 -8.64 7.30
N VAL A 97 6.24 -7.84 6.61
CA VAL A 97 6.62 -6.50 7.09
C VAL A 97 5.41 -5.58 7.20
N GLY A 98 4.53 -5.61 6.19
CA GLY A 98 3.34 -4.78 6.13
C GLY A 98 2.32 -5.13 7.21
N MET A 99 2.04 -6.43 7.40
CA MET A 99 1.12 -6.92 8.43
C MET A 99 1.64 -6.58 9.84
N VAL A 100 2.89 -6.93 10.14
CA VAL A 100 3.49 -6.67 11.46
C VAL A 100 3.61 -5.17 11.74
N GLY A 101 4.07 -4.39 10.76
CA GLY A 101 4.27 -2.95 10.90
C GLY A 101 2.96 -2.21 11.17
N ASN A 102 1.93 -2.43 10.34
CA ASN A 102 0.65 -1.74 10.49
C ASN A 102 -0.14 -2.23 11.71
N ALA A 103 -0.11 -3.53 12.03
CA ALA A 103 -0.72 -4.05 13.26
C ALA A 103 -0.05 -3.48 14.52
N THR A 104 1.28 -3.38 14.52
CA THR A 104 2.04 -2.77 15.64
C THR A 104 1.70 -1.28 15.78
N LEU A 105 1.58 -0.55 14.66
CA LEU A 105 1.20 0.85 14.67
C LEU A 105 -0.20 1.06 15.29
N LEU A 106 -1.18 0.25 14.87
CA LEU A 106 -2.53 0.26 15.47
C LEU A 106 -2.48 -0.06 16.97
N ARG A 107 -1.72 -1.09 17.36
CA ARG A 107 -1.54 -1.48 18.76
C ARG A 107 -0.95 -0.35 19.60
N ILE A 108 0.07 0.36 19.09
CA ILE A 108 0.70 1.50 19.79
C ILE A 108 -0.32 2.62 20.04
N ILE A 109 -1.11 2.98 19.04
CA ILE A 109 -2.11 4.06 19.14
C ILE A 109 -3.25 3.64 20.06
N TYR A 110 -3.67 2.38 20.01
CA TYR A 110 -4.69 1.83 20.88
C TYR A 110 -4.23 1.83 22.35
N LEU A 111 -3.06 1.29 22.67
CA LEU A 111 -2.62 1.16 24.07
C LEU A 111 -2.26 2.49 24.74
N ASN A 112 -1.70 3.44 23.99
CA ASN A 112 -1.23 4.71 24.55
C ASN A 112 -2.32 5.78 24.48
N LYS A 113 -3.05 6.03 25.58
CA LYS A 113 -4.07 7.10 25.65
C LYS A 113 -3.54 8.48 25.23
N THR A 114 -2.28 8.79 25.54
CA THR A 114 -1.61 10.06 25.16
C THR A 114 -1.30 10.17 23.65
N MET A 115 -1.49 9.09 22.89
CA MET A 115 -1.37 9.07 21.43
C MET A 115 -2.74 9.16 20.75
N ARG A 116 -3.85 9.16 21.48
CA ARG A 116 -5.20 9.24 20.89
C ARG A 116 -5.60 10.69 20.64
N ASN A 117 -5.12 11.25 19.54
CA ASN A 117 -5.47 12.57 19.04
C ASN A 117 -5.90 12.48 17.57
N GLY A 118 -6.50 13.54 17.03
CA GLY A 118 -7.01 13.56 15.65
C GLY A 118 -6.02 13.06 14.60
N PRO A 119 -4.79 13.60 14.52
CA PRO A 119 -3.80 13.14 13.55
C PRO A 119 -3.43 11.67 13.65
N ASN A 120 -3.28 11.16 14.88
CA ASN A 120 -2.98 9.76 15.10
C ASN A 120 -4.19 8.86 14.80
N ALA A 121 -5.43 9.37 14.91
CA ALA A 121 -6.62 8.66 14.45
C ALA A 121 -6.66 8.53 12.92
N LEU A 122 -6.24 9.56 12.17
CA LEU A 122 -6.07 9.48 10.72
C LEU A 122 -4.97 8.48 10.33
N ILE A 123 -3.84 8.48 11.05
CA ILE A 123 -2.78 7.47 10.88
C ILE A 123 -3.30 6.06 11.17
N ALA A 124 -4.14 5.89 12.20
CA ALA A 124 -4.77 4.60 12.49
C ALA A 124 -5.75 4.18 11.38
N SER A 125 -6.54 5.11 10.84
CA SER A 125 -7.40 4.84 9.69
C SER A 125 -6.60 4.39 8.46
N LEU A 126 -5.46 5.05 8.20
CA LEU A 126 -4.54 4.69 7.13
C LEU A 126 -3.98 3.27 7.34
N ALA A 127 -3.50 2.97 8.54
CA ALA A 127 -2.95 1.65 8.89
C ALA A 127 -3.99 0.51 8.75
N LEU A 128 -5.25 0.79 9.08
CA LEU A 128 -6.34 -0.17 8.88
C LEU A 128 -6.63 -0.42 7.39
N GLY A 129 -6.64 0.64 6.57
CA GLY A 129 -6.76 0.51 5.11
C GLY A 129 -5.60 -0.27 4.49
N ASP A 130 -4.37 0.02 4.94
CA ASP A 130 -3.16 -0.69 4.51
C ASP A 130 -3.20 -2.19 4.87
N LEU A 131 -3.68 -2.55 6.07
CA LEU A 131 -3.87 -3.95 6.45
C LEU A 131 -4.88 -4.67 5.55
N ILE A 132 -6.02 -4.04 5.26
CA ILE A 132 -7.03 -4.61 4.36
C ILE A 132 -6.42 -4.81 2.96
N TYR A 133 -5.70 -3.80 2.44
CA TYR A 133 -5.04 -3.89 1.14
C TYR A 133 -4.02 -5.04 1.09
N ILE A 134 -3.10 -5.10 2.05
CA ILE A 134 -2.03 -6.11 2.11
C ILE A 134 -2.60 -7.53 2.28
N ALA A 135 -3.57 -7.69 3.18
CA ALA A 135 -4.17 -8.99 3.49
C ALA A 135 -4.89 -9.62 2.29
N ILE A 136 -5.39 -8.79 1.38
CA ILE A 136 -6.20 -9.22 0.23
C ILE A 136 -5.37 -9.25 -1.06
N ASP A 137 -4.65 -8.18 -1.35
CA ASP A 137 -3.98 -7.99 -2.63
C ASP A 137 -2.83 -9.00 -2.83
N ILE A 138 -1.99 -9.18 -1.80
CA ILE A 138 -0.79 -10.03 -1.93
C ILE A 138 -1.14 -11.50 -2.17
N PRO A 139 -1.98 -12.18 -1.35
CA PRO A 139 -2.25 -13.61 -1.54
C PRO A 139 -2.86 -13.90 -2.92
N ILE A 140 -3.77 -13.03 -3.39
CA ILE A 140 -4.42 -13.20 -4.69
C ILE A 140 -3.44 -12.98 -5.84
N ASN A 141 -2.60 -11.93 -5.78
CA ASN A 141 -1.62 -11.67 -6.84
C ASN A 141 -0.55 -12.76 -6.91
N VAL A 142 -0.09 -13.27 -5.76
CA VAL A 142 0.84 -14.41 -5.71
C VAL A 142 0.19 -15.66 -6.27
N TYR A 143 -1.05 -15.97 -5.88
CA TYR A 143 -1.77 -17.13 -6.42
C TYR A 143 -1.92 -17.02 -7.94
N LYS A 144 -2.34 -15.86 -8.46
CA LYS A 144 -2.49 -15.63 -9.91
C LYS A 144 -1.17 -15.77 -10.66
N LEU A 145 -0.05 -15.38 -10.06
CA LEU A 145 1.28 -15.51 -10.65
C LEU A 145 1.76 -16.97 -10.72
N LEU A 146 1.52 -17.74 -9.65
CA LEU A 146 1.98 -19.13 -9.53
C LEU A 146 1.08 -20.08 -10.30
N ALA A 147 -0.23 -20.06 -10.02
CA ALA A 147 -1.21 -20.98 -10.57
C ALA A 147 -1.69 -20.58 -11.98
N MET A 148 -1.44 -19.33 -12.41
CA MET A 148 -1.95 -18.78 -13.69
C MET A 148 -3.48 -18.93 -13.84
N ARG A 149 -4.20 -19.04 -12.73
CA ARG A 149 -5.66 -19.22 -12.64
C ARG A 149 -6.23 -18.31 -11.57
N TRP A 150 -7.55 -18.10 -11.62
CA TRP A 150 -8.26 -17.41 -10.55
C TRP A 150 -8.51 -18.39 -9.40
N PRO A 151 -8.32 -17.99 -8.13
CA PRO A 151 -8.55 -18.89 -7.00
C PRO A 151 -10.01 -19.30 -6.91
N PHE A 152 -10.23 -20.61 -6.72
CA PHE A 152 -11.56 -21.22 -6.58
C PHE A 152 -12.51 -20.90 -7.75
N ASP A 153 -11.98 -20.79 -8.97
CA ASP A 153 -12.71 -20.44 -10.19
C ASP A 153 -13.92 -21.34 -10.48
N ASP A 154 -13.87 -22.61 -10.08
CA ASP A 154 -14.98 -23.55 -10.23
C ASP A 154 -16.13 -23.38 -9.21
N SER A 155 -15.91 -22.61 -8.15
CA SER A 155 -16.86 -22.45 -7.04
C SER A 155 -17.62 -21.11 -7.05
N VAL A 156 -18.77 -21.07 -6.37
CA VAL A 156 -19.52 -19.82 -6.11
C VAL A 156 -18.68 -18.83 -5.30
N PHE A 157 -17.79 -19.33 -4.43
CA PHE A 157 -16.86 -18.51 -3.67
C PHE A 157 -15.87 -17.76 -4.56
N GLY A 158 -15.40 -18.37 -5.66
CA GLY A 158 -14.54 -17.71 -6.64
C GLY A 158 -15.22 -16.53 -7.34
N LEU A 159 -16.52 -16.64 -7.63
CA LEU A 159 -17.32 -15.53 -8.18
C LEU A 159 -17.48 -14.40 -7.17
N PHE A 160 -17.76 -14.73 -5.91
CA PHE A 160 -17.83 -13.73 -4.83
C PHE A 160 -16.50 -12.99 -4.68
N LEU A 161 -15.37 -13.72 -4.64
CA LEU A 161 -14.03 -13.13 -4.61
C LEU A 161 -13.76 -12.25 -5.83
N CYS A 162 -14.19 -12.66 -7.02
CA CYS A 162 -13.98 -11.88 -8.25
C CYS A 162 -14.60 -10.47 -8.18
N LYS A 163 -15.68 -10.30 -7.42
CA LYS A 163 -16.32 -9.00 -7.17
C LYS A 163 -15.72 -8.28 -5.96
N LEU A 164 -15.54 -9.02 -4.86
CA LEU A 164 -15.11 -8.47 -3.59
C LEU A 164 -13.65 -7.96 -3.65
N MET A 165 -12.75 -8.71 -4.29
CA MET A 165 -11.31 -8.41 -4.24
C MET A 165 -10.98 -7.09 -4.96
N PRO A 166 -11.40 -6.84 -6.23
CA PRO A 166 -11.13 -5.57 -6.89
C PRO A 166 -11.80 -4.38 -6.18
N PHE A 167 -12.98 -4.60 -5.61
CA PHE A 167 -13.68 -3.61 -4.79
C PHE A 167 -12.87 -3.23 -3.54
N LEU A 168 -12.49 -4.20 -2.72
CA LEU A 168 -11.70 -3.94 -1.51
C LEU A 168 -10.32 -3.37 -1.83
N GLN A 169 -9.72 -3.80 -2.94
CA GLN A 169 -8.46 -3.23 -3.43
C GLN A 169 -8.65 -1.73 -3.72
N LYS A 170 -9.65 -1.33 -4.52
CA LYS A 170 -9.87 0.10 -4.83
C LYS A 170 -10.38 0.93 -3.66
N ALA A 171 -11.20 0.35 -2.79
CA ALA A 171 -11.65 1.01 -1.56
C ALA A 171 -10.45 1.31 -0.66
N SER A 172 -9.55 0.34 -0.45
CA SER A 172 -8.38 0.52 0.41
C SER A 172 -7.41 1.57 -0.14
N VAL A 173 -7.17 1.58 -1.46
CA VAL A 173 -6.36 2.65 -2.09
C VAL A 173 -7.03 4.01 -1.94
N GLY A 174 -8.36 4.06 -2.02
CA GLY A 174 -9.13 5.29 -1.79
C GLY A 174 -8.97 5.80 -0.36
N ILE A 175 -9.06 4.91 0.63
CA ILE A 175 -8.81 5.21 2.04
C ILE A 175 -7.40 5.79 2.20
N THR A 176 -6.39 5.18 1.59
CA THR A 176 -5.00 5.66 1.67
C THR A 176 -4.84 7.06 1.08
N VAL A 177 -5.33 7.29 -0.14
CA VAL A 177 -5.22 8.58 -0.85
C VAL A 177 -5.95 9.70 -0.12
N LEU A 178 -7.18 9.44 0.33
CA LEU A 178 -7.98 10.43 1.06
C LEU A 178 -7.40 10.72 2.44
N ASN A 179 -6.85 9.73 3.15
CA ASN A 179 -6.13 9.97 4.41
C ASN A 179 -4.86 10.80 4.22
N LEU A 180 -4.09 10.59 3.13
CA LEU A 180 -2.92 11.42 2.83
C LEU A 180 -3.31 12.88 2.56
N CYS A 181 -4.44 13.11 1.89
CA CYS A 181 -5.01 14.44 1.71
C CYS A 181 -5.41 15.07 3.05
N ALA A 182 -6.16 14.33 3.87
CA ALA A 182 -6.61 14.77 5.20
C ALA A 182 -5.44 15.10 6.13
N LEU A 183 -4.39 14.27 6.14
CA LEU A 183 -3.16 14.52 6.89
C LEU A 183 -2.48 15.82 6.43
N SER A 184 -2.41 16.07 5.12
CA SER A 184 -1.84 17.31 4.57
C SER A 184 -2.63 18.55 4.99
N VAL A 185 -3.96 18.48 4.94
CA VAL A 185 -4.87 19.54 5.42
C VAL A 185 -4.68 19.78 6.92
N ASP A 186 -4.65 18.72 7.72
CA ASP A 186 -4.48 18.81 9.17
C ASP A 186 -3.13 19.44 9.54
N ARG A 187 -2.04 19.08 8.84
CA ARG A 187 -0.73 19.73 9.03
C ARG A 187 -0.78 21.22 8.71
N TYR A 188 -1.38 21.61 7.59
CA TYR A 188 -1.56 23.00 7.23
C TYR A 188 -2.37 23.76 8.29
N ARG A 189 -3.51 23.21 8.72
CA ARG A 189 -4.37 23.81 9.75
C ARG A 189 -3.65 23.96 11.08
N ALA A 190 -2.83 22.99 11.48
CA ALA A 190 -2.03 23.10 12.71
C ALA A 190 -0.98 24.23 12.68
N VAL A 191 -0.58 24.67 11.47
CA VAL A 191 0.39 25.75 11.28
C VAL A 191 -0.31 27.10 11.13
N ALA A 192 -1.40 27.16 10.35
CA ALA A 192 -2.17 28.38 10.13
C ALA A 192 -3.02 28.77 11.35
N SER A 193 -3.66 27.80 12.02
CA SER A 193 -4.50 28.05 13.20
C SER A 193 -3.71 27.83 14.48
N TRP A 194 -3.22 28.93 15.06
CA TRP A 194 -2.44 28.93 16.30
C TRP A 194 -3.22 28.55 17.58
N SER A 195 -4.56 28.61 17.56
CA SER A 195 -5.38 28.47 18.78
C SER A 195 -5.96 27.08 19.04
N ARG A 196 -5.62 26.05 18.25
CA ARG A 196 -6.19 24.71 18.48
C ARG A 196 -5.49 24.05 19.66
N VAL A 197 -6.08 24.16 20.85
CA VAL A 197 -5.70 23.37 22.03
C VAL A 197 -5.74 21.90 21.65
N GLN A 198 -4.58 21.25 21.57
CA GLN A 198 -4.45 19.81 21.36
C GLN A 198 -4.86 19.10 22.66
N GLY A 199 -6.17 19.04 22.91
CA GLY A 199 -6.73 18.22 23.97
C GLY A 199 -6.45 16.73 23.73
N VAL A 200 -6.41 15.97 24.83
CA VAL A 200 -6.38 14.50 24.78
C VAL A 200 -7.76 14.02 24.35
N GLY A 201 -7.85 13.29 23.24
CA GLY A 201 -9.12 12.80 22.68
C GLY A 201 -9.20 12.97 21.16
N ILE A 202 -10.09 12.19 20.54
CA ILE A 202 -10.39 12.29 19.11
C ILE A 202 -11.51 13.34 18.95
N PRO A 203 -11.25 14.47 18.28
CA PRO A 203 -12.30 15.45 18.03
C PRO A 203 -13.42 14.82 17.19
N VAL A 204 -14.69 15.13 17.49
CA VAL A 204 -15.84 14.68 16.68
C VAL A 204 -15.63 15.02 15.20
N SER A 205 -15.08 16.20 14.90
CA SER A 205 -14.73 16.59 13.53
C SER A 205 -13.81 15.58 12.82
N THR A 206 -12.82 15.00 13.51
CA THR A 206 -11.90 14.01 12.93
C THR A 206 -12.59 12.64 12.79
N ALA A 207 -13.47 12.28 13.72
CA ALA A 207 -14.26 11.05 13.59
C ALA A 207 -15.19 11.13 12.36
N VAL A 208 -15.88 12.26 12.17
CA VAL A 208 -16.71 12.52 10.99
C VAL A 208 -15.87 12.49 9.71
N GLU A 209 -14.69 13.12 9.72
CA GLU A 209 -13.75 13.11 8.60
C GLU A 209 -13.35 11.67 8.21
N ILE A 210 -13.00 10.82 9.17
CA ILE A 210 -12.68 9.40 8.92
C ILE A 210 -13.89 8.68 8.32
N VAL A 211 -15.09 8.84 8.89
CA VAL A 211 -16.31 8.20 8.33
C VAL A 211 -16.56 8.65 6.89
N CYS A 212 -16.42 9.94 6.60
CA CYS A 212 -16.54 10.46 5.24
C CYS A 212 -15.49 9.87 4.29
N ILE A 213 -14.24 9.73 4.73
CA ILE A 213 -13.17 9.10 3.94
C ILE A 213 -13.55 7.66 3.56
N TRP A 214 -14.02 6.87 4.53
CA TRP A 214 -14.41 5.48 4.31
C TRP A 214 -15.61 5.35 3.37
N LEU A 215 -16.66 6.14 3.62
CA LEU A 215 -17.85 6.16 2.76
C LEU A 215 -17.51 6.55 1.33
N LEU A 216 -16.73 7.62 1.15
CA LEU A 216 -16.32 8.07 -0.17
C LEU A 216 -15.46 7.00 -0.88
N ALA A 217 -14.48 6.41 -0.18
CA ALA A 217 -13.64 5.37 -0.75
C ALA A 217 -14.44 4.13 -1.19
N VAL A 218 -15.42 3.72 -0.38
CA VAL A 218 -16.32 2.61 -0.70
C VAL A 218 -17.18 2.95 -1.92
N VAL A 219 -17.81 4.12 -1.95
CA VAL A 219 -18.67 4.55 -3.07
C VAL A 219 -17.89 4.57 -4.38
N LEU A 220 -16.66 5.11 -4.38
CA LEU A 220 -15.81 5.17 -5.58
C LEU A 220 -15.35 3.79 -6.07
N ALA A 221 -15.34 2.79 -5.19
CA ALA A 221 -14.98 1.42 -5.52
C ALA A 221 -16.15 0.57 -6.04
N VAL A 222 -17.41 1.00 -5.85
CA VAL A 222 -18.62 0.24 -6.27
C VAL A 222 -18.59 -0.20 -7.75
N PRO A 223 -18.15 0.61 -8.72
CA PRO A 223 -18.09 0.17 -10.11
C PRO A 223 -17.24 -1.09 -10.34
N GLU A 224 -16.21 -1.31 -9.51
CA GLU A 224 -15.38 -2.51 -9.58
C GLU A 224 -16.18 -3.77 -9.22
N ALA A 225 -16.98 -3.72 -8.15
CA ALA A 225 -17.82 -4.85 -7.72
C ALA A 225 -18.88 -5.22 -8.76
N ILE A 226 -19.47 -4.22 -9.41
CA ILE A 226 -20.52 -4.43 -10.40
C ILE A 226 -19.90 -4.95 -11.71
N GLY A 227 -18.78 -4.35 -12.16
CA GLY A 227 -18.18 -4.61 -13.47
C GLY A 227 -17.34 -5.89 -13.55
N PHE A 228 -16.72 -6.34 -12.45
CA PHE A 228 -15.94 -7.58 -12.46
C PHE A 228 -16.84 -8.81 -12.42
N LYS A 229 -16.56 -9.75 -13.32
CA LYS A 229 -17.27 -11.03 -13.42
C LYS A 229 -16.29 -12.15 -13.80
N MET A 230 -16.67 -13.38 -13.46
CA MET A 230 -15.99 -14.57 -13.98
C MET A 230 -16.38 -14.75 -15.45
N VAL A 231 -15.37 -14.90 -16.30
CA VAL A 231 -15.55 -15.10 -17.74
C VAL A 231 -14.77 -16.34 -18.17
N ILE A 232 -15.40 -17.11 -19.06
CA ILE A 232 -14.86 -18.35 -19.63
C ILE A 232 -14.54 -18.08 -21.09
N PHE A 233 -13.34 -18.44 -21.54
CA PHE A 233 -12.96 -18.41 -22.95
C PHE A 233 -12.04 -19.58 -23.28
N ASP A 234 -12.18 -20.10 -24.50
CA ASP A 234 -11.35 -21.18 -25.01
C ASP A 234 -10.16 -20.60 -25.78
N TYR A 235 -8.95 -20.93 -25.33
CA TYR A 235 -7.71 -20.50 -25.97
C TYR A 235 -6.81 -21.71 -26.23
N ASN A 236 -6.47 -21.97 -27.49
CA ASN A 236 -5.67 -23.13 -27.92
C ASN A 236 -6.19 -24.48 -27.36
N ASN A 237 -7.50 -24.72 -27.50
CA ASN A 237 -8.18 -25.93 -27.03
C ASN A 237 -8.13 -26.14 -25.49
N VAL A 238 -7.84 -25.07 -24.73
CA VAL A 238 -7.90 -25.05 -23.27
C VAL A 238 -8.94 -24.03 -22.82
N THR A 239 -9.91 -24.48 -22.03
CA THR A 239 -10.90 -23.60 -21.40
C THR A 239 -10.27 -22.87 -20.22
N ILE A 240 -10.25 -21.54 -20.28
CA ILE A 240 -9.70 -20.68 -19.21
C ILE A 240 -10.85 -19.93 -18.56
N ARG A 241 -10.95 -20.06 -17.24
CA ARG A 241 -11.89 -19.33 -16.41
C ARG A 241 -11.13 -18.28 -15.59
N THR A 242 -11.46 -17.01 -15.76
CA THR A 242 -10.74 -15.92 -15.08
C THR A 242 -11.65 -14.76 -14.72
N CYS A 243 -11.22 -13.99 -13.73
CA CYS A 243 -11.92 -12.80 -13.28
C CYS A 243 -11.47 -11.57 -14.09
N MET A 244 -12.40 -10.94 -14.81
CA MET A 244 -12.12 -9.72 -15.58
C MET A 244 -13.29 -8.75 -15.62
N LEU A 245 -12.99 -7.49 -15.95
CA LEU A 245 -13.99 -6.45 -16.16
C LEU A 245 -14.75 -6.74 -17.46
N LYS A 246 -16.03 -7.11 -17.35
CA LYS A 246 -16.91 -7.36 -18.50
C LYS A 246 -18.05 -6.33 -18.50
N PRO A 247 -18.00 -5.29 -19.36
CA PRO A 247 -19.06 -4.30 -19.42
C PRO A 247 -20.29 -4.89 -20.12
N GLU A 248 -21.42 -4.92 -19.41
CA GLU A 248 -22.72 -5.35 -19.95
C GLU A 248 -23.73 -4.20 -20.08
N THR A 249 -23.52 -3.10 -19.35
CA THR A 249 -24.38 -1.91 -19.37
C THR A 249 -23.68 -0.74 -20.07
N PRO A 250 -24.42 0.21 -20.66
CA PRO A 250 -23.83 1.40 -21.28
C PRO A 250 -22.92 2.18 -20.33
N PHE A 251 -23.34 2.32 -19.07
CA PHE A 251 -22.53 2.94 -18.01
C PHE A 251 -21.21 2.19 -17.78
N MET A 252 -21.22 0.85 -17.79
CA MET A 252 -20.00 0.06 -17.61
C MET A 252 -19.05 0.13 -18.79
N THR A 253 -19.57 0.28 -20.01
CA THR A 253 -18.76 0.55 -21.20
C THR A 253 -18.04 1.89 -21.06
N PHE A 254 -18.78 2.94 -20.67
CA PHE A 254 -18.19 4.25 -20.35
C PHE A 254 -17.13 4.12 -19.25
N TYR A 255 -17.47 3.46 -18.14
CA TYR A 255 -16.55 3.24 -17.01
C TYR A 255 -15.26 2.54 -17.46
N ARG A 256 -15.33 1.44 -18.22
CA ARG A 256 -14.16 0.75 -18.77
C ARG A 256 -13.24 1.71 -19.53
N ASP A 257 -13.82 2.58 -20.36
CA ASP A 257 -13.08 3.47 -21.24
C ASP A 257 -12.44 4.61 -20.46
N VAL A 258 -13.11 5.16 -19.43
CA VAL A 258 -12.55 6.24 -18.60
C VAL A 258 -11.71 5.74 -17.42
N LYS A 259 -11.86 4.48 -17.00
CA LYS A 259 -11.28 3.91 -15.77
C LYS A 259 -9.82 4.24 -15.57
N VAL A 260 -8.97 4.07 -16.59
CA VAL A 260 -7.52 4.30 -16.48
C VAL A 260 -7.22 5.77 -16.18
N TRP A 261 -7.89 6.69 -16.88
CA TRP A 261 -7.74 8.13 -16.68
C TRP A 261 -8.33 8.59 -15.36
N TRP A 262 -9.49 8.06 -14.99
CA TRP A 262 -10.13 8.29 -13.69
C TRP A 262 -9.21 7.86 -12.54
N LEU A 263 -8.66 6.64 -12.61
CA LEU A 263 -7.76 6.13 -11.58
C LEU A 263 -6.49 6.97 -11.47
N PHE A 264 -5.90 7.38 -12.60
CA PHE A 264 -4.74 8.27 -12.60
C PHE A 264 -5.08 9.66 -12.04
N GLY A 265 -6.16 10.28 -12.50
CA GLY A 265 -6.55 11.61 -12.03
C GLY A 265 -6.89 11.61 -10.53
N PHE A 266 -7.82 10.77 -10.10
CA PHE A 266 -8.33 10.78 -8.74
C PHE A 266 -7.38 10.14 -7.73
N TYR A 267 -6.87 8.93 -8.01
CA TYR A 267 -6.06 8.22 -7.02
C TYR A 267 -4.59 8.64 -7.05
N PHE A 268 -4.08 9.20 -8.14
CA PHE A 268 -2.68 9.62 -8.23
C PHE A 268 -2.50 11.14 -8.26
N CYS A 269 -3.17 11.89 -9.14
CA CYS A 269 -2.94 13.34 -9.24
C CYS A 269 -3.51 14.14 -8.06
N VAL A 270 -4.74 13.85 -7.61
CA VAL A 270 -5.36 14.57 -6.49
C VAL A 270 -4.50 14.59 -5.22
N PRO A 271 -3.97 13.47 -4.68
CA PRO A 271 -3.14 13.53 -3.48
C PRO A 271 -1.85 14.33 -3.68
N LEU A 272 -1.25 14.27 -4.87
CA LEU A 272 -0.04 15.05 -5.18
C LEU A 272 -0.35 16.55 -5.23
N VAL A 273 -1.40 16.95 -5.93
CA VAL A 273 -1.82 18.35 -6.05
C VAL A 273 -2.25 18.88 -4.69
N CYS A 274 -3.09 18.14 -3.96
CA CYS A 274 -3.55 18.49 -2.63
C CYS A 274 -2.36 18.74 -1.68
N THR A 275 -1.42 17.80 -1.63
CA THR A 275 -0.24 17.93 -0.78
C THR A 275 0.65 19.08 -1.23
N ALA A 276 0.89 19.25 -2.53
CA ALA A 276 1.71 20.34 -3.06
C ALA A 276 1.11 21.70 -2.69
N VAL A 277 -0.20 21.86 -2.84
CA VAL A 277 -0.92 23.09 -2.47
C VAL A 277 -0.80 23.34 -0.96
N PHE A 278 -1.18 22.39 -0.11
CA PHE A 278 -1.14 22.60 1.34
C PHE A 278 0.27 22.76 1.90
N TYR A 279 1.26 22.08 1.33
CA TYR A 279 2.67 22.25 1.68
C TYR A 279 3.20 23.63 1.26
N THR A 280 2.80 24.12 0.08
CA THR A 280 3.15 25.46 -0.40
C THR A 280 2.53 26.51 0.50
N LEU A 281 1.23 26.43 0.77
CA LEU A 281 0.52 27.33 1.68
C LEU A 281 1.15 27.33 3.09
N MET A 282 1.47 26.15 3.61
CA MET A 282 2.17 26.01 4.89
C MET A 282 3.53 26.72 4.87
N THR A 283 4.32 26.52 3.83
CA THR A 283 5.66 27.13 3.70
C THR A 283 5.56 28.64 3.56
N CYS A 284 4.61 29.14 2.77
CA CYS A 284 4.33 30.56 2.61
C CYS A 284 3.91 31.21 3.94
N GLU A 285 3.00 30.60 4.69
CA GLU A 285 2.55 31.08 6.00
C GLU A 285 3.72 31.19 6.99
N MET A 286 4.59 30.18 7.02
CA MET A 286 5.79 30.19 7.86
C MET A 286 6.82 31.26 7.45
N LEU A 287 6.92 31.58 6.16
CA LEU A 287 7.82 32.62 5.65
C LEU A 287 7.25 34.03 5.84
N SER A 288 5.93 34.20 5.72
CA SER A 288 5.22 35.45 5.99
C SER A 288 5.37 35.85 7.47
N ASN A 289 5.14 34.91 8.39
CA ASN A 289 5.26 35.13 9.83
C ASN A 289 6.71 35.33 10.31
N ARG A 290 7.72 35.07 9.46
CA ARG A 290 9.13 35.43 9.71
C ARG A 290 9.44 36.91 9.45
N LYS A 291 8.62 37.62 8.66
CA LYS A 291 8.80 39.05 8.39
C LYS A 291 8.30 39.95 9.53
N GLY A 292 7.62 39.39 10.54
CA GLY A 292 7.27 40.08 11.79
C GLY A 292 8.35 39.88 12.86
N SER A 293 8.79 40.99 13.49
CA SER A 293 9.93 41.10 14.42
C SER A 293 9.83 40.34 15.77
N LEU A 294 8.99 39.30 15.92
CA LEU A 294 8.71 38.72 17.24
C LEU A 294 9.07 37.22 17.36
N LYS A 295 10.17 36.99 18.12
CA LYS A 295 10.50 35.81 18.96
C LYS A 295 11.27 34.65 18.34
N PHE A 296 12.55 34.61 18.71
CA PHE A 296 13.50 33.49 18.57
C PHE A 296 13.01 32.16 19.17
N SER A 297 12.15 32.15 20.21
CA SER A 297 11.58 30.89 20.77
C SER A 297 10.51 30.25 19.89
N LEU A 298 9.84 31.03 19.03
CA LEU A 298 8.92 30.52 18.02
C LEU A 298 9.67 29.71 16.94
N SER A 299 10.95 30.02 16.71
CA SER A 299 11.76 29.33 15.70
C SER A 299 11.93 27.83 15.99
N GLU A 300 11.95 27.42 17.26
CA GLU A 300 12.12 26.01 17.65
C GLU A 300 10.82 25.20 17.44
N HIS A 301 9.67 25.74 17.84
CA HIS A 301 8.36 25.15 17.56
C HIS A 301 8.05 25.11 16.05
N LEU A 302 8.41 26.15 15.29
CA LEU A 302 8.29 26.16 13.83
C LEU A 302 9.25 25.16 13.17
N LYS A 303 10.47 24.97 13.71
CA LYS A 303 11.42 23.95 13.23
C LYS A 303 10.86 22.54 13.46
N GLN A 304 10.25 22.28 14.61
CA GLN A 304 9.59 21.00 14.90
C GLN A 304 8.38 20.76 13.98
N ARG A 305 7.59 21.79 13.69
CA ARG A 305 6.49 21.74 12.70
C ARG A 305 6.99 21.49 11.27
N ARG A 306 8.14 22.07 10.90
CA ARG A 306 8.80 21.84 9.60
C ARG A 306 9.26 20.41 9.43
N GLU A 307 9.83 19.79 10.46
CA GLU A 307 10.24 18.38 10.40
C GLU A 307 9.04 17.44 10.23
N VAL A 308 7.92 17.74 10.87
CA VAL A 308 6.68 16.97 10.70
C VAL A 308 6.06 17.17 9.31
N ALA A 309 6.11 18.38 8.74
CA ALA A 309 5.63 18.63 7.39
C ALA A 309 6.54 18.06 6.30
N LYS A 310 7.86 18.08 6.50
CA LYS A 310 8.81 17.36 5.64
C LYS A 310 8.48 15.87 5.61
N ALA A 311 8.11 15.28 6.75
CA ALA A 311 7.70 13.89 6.78
C ALA A 311 6.43 13.60 5.99
N VAL A 312 5.42 14.48 6.05
CA VAL A 312 4.20 14.36 5.23
C VAL A 312 4.51 14.54 3.75
N PHE A 313 5.36 15.50 3.38
CA PHE A 313 5.85 15.64 2.02
C PHE A 313 6.62 14.40 1.54
N SER A 314 7.50 13.84 2.39
CA SER A 314 8.21 12.60 2.09
C SER A 314 7.27 11.40 1.93
N LEU A 315 6.21 11.28 2.75
CA LEU A 315 5.18 10.26 2.60
C LEU A 315 4.52 10.32 1.22
N VAL A 316 4.21 11.52 0.74
CA VAL A 316 3.53 11.72 -0.54
C VAL A 316 4.47 11.55 -1.73
N LEU A 317 5.75 11.91 -1.59
CA LEU A 317 6.75 11.62 -2.61
C LEU A 317 6.97 10.11 -2.76
N ILE A 318 7.03 9.38 -1.65
CA ILE A 318 7.14 7.92 -1.65
C ILE A 318 5.89 7.29 -2.26
N PHE A 319 4.70 7.79 -1.89
CA PHE A 319 3.45 7.41 -2.55
C PHE A 319 3.56 7.60 -4.08
N ALA A 320 4.04 8.76 -4.54
CA ALA A 320 4.21 9.03 -5.96
C ALA A 320 5.14 8.00 -6.63
N LEU A 321 6.32 7.77 -6.05
CA LEU A 321 7.31 6.84 -6.58
C LEU A 321 6.80 5.40 -6.59
N CYS A 322 6.04 5.01 -5.56
CA CYS A 322 5.52 3.66 -5.44
C CYS A 322 4.36 3.37 -6.41
N TRP A 323 3.46 4.34 -6.58
CA TRP A 323 2.26 4.18 -7.40
C TRP A 323 2.45 4.53 -8.87
N PHE A 324 3.43 5.39 -9.20
CA PHE A 324 3.64 5.85 -10.57
C PHE A 324 3.87 4.71 -11.56
N PRO A 325 4.72 3.69 -11.30
CA PRO A 325 4.95 2.61 -12.25
C PRO A 325 3.69 1.81 -12.57
N LEU A 326 2.79 1.63 -11.59
CA LEU A 326 1.52 0.95 -11.79
C LEU A 326 0.57 1.78 -12.67
N HIS A 327 0.46 3.08 -12.44
CA HIS A 327 -0.35 3.93 -13.32
C HIS A 327 0.24 3.99 -14.73
N LEU A 328 1.57 4.07 -14.84
CA LEU A 328 2.27 4.07 -16.11
C LEU A 328 2.02 2.77 -16.89
N SER A 329 2.12 1.60 -16.24
CA SER A 329 1.87 0.30 -16.89
C SER A 329 0.47 0.22 -17.51
N ARG A 330 -0.53 0.74 -16.79
CA ARG A 330 -1.94 0.75 -17.22
C ARG A 330 -2.20 1.76 -18.33
N ILE A 331 -1.56 2.93 -18.28
CA ILE A 331 -1.65 3.94 -19.35
C ILE A 331 -0.96 3.43 -20.61
N LEU A 332 0.26 2.89 -20.50
CA LEU A 332 0.98 2.31 -21.64
C LEU A 332 0.17 1.18 -22.29
N LYS A 333 -0.39 0.27 -21.49
CA LYS A 333 -1.29 -0.77 -22.00
C LYS A 333 -2.49 -0.19 -22.75
N LYS A 334 -3.05 0.94 -22.31
CA LYS A 334 -4.21 1.55 -22.98
C LYS A 334 -3.82 2.30 -24.27
N MET A 335 -2.69 2.98 -24.28
CA MET A 335 -2.27 3.86 -25.38
C MET A 335 -1.51 3.15 -26.50
N VAL A 336 -0.74 2.11 -26.16
CA VAL A 336 0.21 1.46 -27.09
C VAL A 336 -0.31 0.10 -27.59
N TYR A 337 -1.24 -0.54 -26.87
CA TYR A 337 -1.76 -1.85 -27.27
C TYR A 337 -2.72 -1.73 -28.46
N PHE A 338 -2.29 -2.22 -29.62
CA PHE A 338 -3.14 -2.41 -30.79
C PHE A 338 -3.40 -3.91 -31.03
N GLN A 339 -4.67 -4.28 -31.13
CA GLN A 339 -5.08 -5.69 -31.20
C GLN A 339 -4.58 -6.40 -32.48
N ASN A 340 -4.35 -5.64 -33.55
CA ASN A 340 -3.95 -6.15 -34.86
C ASN A 340 -2.42 -6.12 -35.11
N ASP A 341 -1.64 -5.65 -34.13
CA ASP A 341 -0.18 -5.56 -34.27
C ASP A 341 0.48 -6.95 -34.12
N VAL A 342 1.49 -7.23 -34.95
CA VAL A 342 2.26 -8.48 -34.94
C VAL A 342 3.13 -8.55 -33.68
N GLY A 343 3.64 -7.41 -33.17
CA GLY A 343 4.47 -7.32 -31.96
C GLY A 343 3.68 -7.30 -30.64
N ARG A 344 2.34 -7.44 -30.69
CA ARG A 344 1.46 -7.26 -29.51
C ARG A 344 1.77 -8.21 -28.35
N CYS A 345 2.27 -9.40 -28.63
CA CYS A 345 2.50 -10.44 -27.63
C CYS A 345 3.79 -10.20 -26.83
N ASP A 346 4.82 -9.63 -27.46
CA ASP A 346 6.07 -9.23 -26.78
C ASP A 346 5.82 -8.02 -25.88
N LEU A 347 5.08 -7.03 -26.40
CA LEU A 347 4.61 -5.89 -25.60
C LEU A 347 3.77 -6.36 -24.40
N LEU A 348 2.85 -7.30 -24.60
CA LEU A 348 2.03 -7.83 -23.51
C LEU A 348 2.86 -8.59 -22.47
N ASN A 349 3.90 -9.32 -22.88
CA ASN A 349 4.80 -10.01 -21.95
C ASN A 349 5.59 -9.01 -21.10
N PHE A 350 6.19 -8.00 -21.75
CA PHE A 350 6.86 -6.89 -21.05
C PHE A 350 5.91 -6.18 -20.06
N LEU A 351 4.72 -5.81 -20.52
CA LEU A 351 3.72 -5.13 -19.69
C LEU A 351 3.25 -6.00 -18.52
N LEU A 352 3.19 -7.32 -18.70
CA LEU A 352 2.81 -8.25 -17.64
C LEU A 352 3.88 -8.30 -16.54
N VAL A 353 5.15 -8.45 -16.92
CA VAL A 353 6.29 -8.40 -15.98
C VAL A 353 6.32 -7.04 -15.26
N PHE A 354 6.18 -5.96 -16.01
CA PHE A 354 6.17 -4.61 -15.47
C PHE A 354 4.97 -4.36 -14.53
N ASP A 355 3.79 -4.92 -14.83
CA ASP A 355 2.59 -4.81 -13.97
C ASP A 355 2.80 -5.53 -12.63
N TYR A 356 3.37 -6.75 -12.61
CA TYR A 356 3.66 -7.47 -11.36
C TYR A 356 4.70 -6.74 -10.49
N LEU A 357 5.77 -6.22 -11.10
CA LEU A 357 6.76 -5.39 -10.38
C LEU A 357 6.11 -4.12 -9.82
N SER A 358 5.27 -3.47 -10.63
CA SER A 358 4.57 -2.24 -10.25
C SER A 358 3.54 -2.46 -9.15
N ILE A 359 2.84 -3.61 -9.15
CA ILE A 359 1.94 -4.01 -8.07
C ILE A 359 2.72 -4.16 -6.77
N ASN A 360 3.83 -4.90 -6.78
CA ASN A 360 4.68 -5.04 -5.59
C ASN A 360 5.16 -3.68 -5.07
N LEU A 361 5.58 -2.80 -5.97
CA LEU A 361 6.02 -1.46 -5.60
C LEU A 361 4.89 -0.58 -5.03
N ALA A 362 3.68 -0.67 -5.58
CA ALA A 362 2.50 -0.02 -5.02
C ALA A 362 2.17 -0.57 -3.62
N THR A 363 2.29 -1.88 -3.40
CA THR A 363 2.05 -2.52 -2.10
C THR A 363 3.13 -2.18 -1.07
N ILE A 364 4.38 -1.94 -1.49
CA ILE A 364 5.44 -1.43 -0.62
C ILE A 364 5.04 -0.10 0.04
N ASN A 365 4.26 0.76 -0.63
CA ASN A 365 3.77 2.02 -0.05
C ASN A 365 3.06 1.79 1.29
N SER A 366 2.22 0.75 1.38
CA SER A 366 1.49 0.39 2.60
C SER A 366 2.42 -0.13 3.71
N CYS A 367 3.59 -0.67 3.37
CA CYS A 367 4.58 -1.15 4.34
C CYS A 367 5.52 -0.03 4.84
N ILE A 368 5.72 1.00 4.03
CA ILE A 368 6.64 2.10 4.36
C ILE A 368 6.04 3.04 5.42
N ASN A 369 4.72 3.16 5.51
CA ASN A 369 4.04 4.09 6.43
C ASN A 369 4.51 3.95 7.90
N PRO A 370 4.48 2.76 8.54
CA PRO A 370 5.06 2.56 9.88
C PRO A 370 6.56 2.86 9.97
N ILE A 371 7.33 2.53 8.92
CA ILE A 371 8.79 2.72 8.87
C ILE A 371 9.13 4.21 8.89
N ILE A 372 8.42 5.02 8.11
CA ILE A 372 8.60 6.49 8.12
C ILE A 372 8.26 7.05 9.49
N LEU A 373 7.14 6.65 10.08
CA LEU A 373 6.74 7.14 11.40
C LEU A 373 7.77 6.77 12.49
N TYR A 374 8.40 5.59 12.39
CA TYR A 374 9.51 5.19 13.25
C TYR A 374 10.74 6.10 13.11
N PHE A 375 11.10 6.52 11.90
CA PHE A 375 12.28 7.37 11.69
C PHE A 375 12.01 8.86 11.97
N VAL A 376 10.80 9.33 11.67
CA VAL A 376 10.41 10.74 11.79
C VAL A 376 10.07 11.13 13.22
N SER A 377 9.31 10.30 13.93
CA SER A 377 8.76 10.67 15.23
C SER A 377 9.48 9.94 16.36
N LYS A 378 10.20 10.70 17.21
CA LYS A 378 10.82 10.17 18.43
C LYS A 378 9.80 9.44 19.32
N LYS A 379 8.57 9.94 19.39
CA LYS A 379 7.50 9.33 20.19
C LYS A 379 7.09 7.96 19.64
N PHE A 380 6.81 7.87 18.33
CA PHE A 380 6.52 6.58 17.70
C PHE A 380 7.72 5.63 17.77
N LYS A 381 8.94 6.11 17.52
CA LYS A 381 10.18 5.34 17.62
C LYS A 381 10.32 4.62 18.97
N ASN A 382 10.10 5.35 20.07
CA ASN A 382 10.21 4.78 21.42
C ASN A 382 9.11 3.73 21.68
N CYS A 383 7.88 3.99 21.25
CA CYS A 383 6.79 3.02 21.35
C CYS A 383 7.03 1.76 20.51
N PHE A 384 7.55 1.90 19.29
CA PHE A 384 7.93 0.76 18.44
C PHE A 384 9.05 -0.07 19.06
N ARG A 385 10.08 0.56 19.62
CA ARG A 385 11.14 -0.15 20.36
C ARG A 385 10.58 -0.91 21.55
N SER A 386 9.70 -0.29 22.33
CA SER A 386 9.04 -0.98 23.44
C SER A 386 8.18 -2.14 22.96
N CYS A 387 7.36 -1.98 21.92
CA CYS A 387 6.48 -3.07 21.46
C CYS A 387 7.25 -4.23 20.79
N LEU A 388 8.27 -3.94 19.98
CA LEU A 388 9.01 -4.96 19.23
C LEU A 388 10.16 -5.58 20.03
N CYS A 389 10.80 -4.84 20.94
CA CYS A 389 11.93 -5.33 21.74
C CYS A 389 11.52 -5.85 23.13
N CYS A 390 10.31 -5.57 23.64
CA CYS A 390 9.84 -6.19 24.89
C CYS A 390 9.32 -7.63 24.71
N TRP A 391 9.15 -8.13 23.47
CA TRP A 391 9.11 -9.59 23.27
C TRP A 391 10.47 -10.27 23.56
N CYS A 392 11.55 -9.49 23.72
CA CYS A 392 12.86 -9.99 24.13
C CYS A 392 13.18 -9.73 25.62
N TYR A 393 12.23 -9.20 26.41
CA TYR A 393 12.38 -9.07 27.87
C TYR A 393 11.10 -9.52 28.58
N PRO A 394 11.06 -10.74 29.15
CA PRO A 394 10.02 -11.08 30.10
C PRO A 394 10.30 -10.36 31.43
N GLY A 395 9.46 -9.38 31.75
CA GLY A 395 9.34 -8.79 33.09
C GLY A 395 10.19 -7.54 33.35
N GLY A 396 9.53 -6.43 33.73
CA GLY A 396 10.22 -5.24 34.27
C GLY A 396 9.51 -3.91 34.00
N SER A 397 8.56 -3.59 34.88
CA SER A 397 8.05 -2.25 35.24
C SER A 397 8.74 -1.02 34.62
N LEU A 398 7.99 -0.23 33.84
CA LEU A 398 8.20 1.22 33.70
C LEU A 398 6.85 1.93 33.62
N LEU A 399 6.14 1.95 34.75
CA LEU A 399 5.14 2.97 35.05
C LEU A 399 5.68 3.76 36.25
N SER A 400 5.57 5.09 36.18
CA SER A 400 5.84 6.08 37.23
C SER A 400 7.26 6.67 37.28
N SER A 401 7.48 7.67 36.43
CA SER A 401 8.31 8.82 36.78
C SER A 401 7.58 10.11 36.37
N VAL A 402 6.59 10.48 37.18
CA VAL A 402 6.05 11.84 37.22
C VAL A 402 6.44 12.41 38.57
N VAL A 403 7.52 13.20 38.57
CA VAL A 403 7.85 14.13 39.66
C VAL A 403 7.02 15.39 39.40
N PRO A 404 6.14 15.83 40.32
CA PRO A 404 5.61 17.19 40.27
C PRO A 404 6.52 18.13 41.06
N LEU A 405 6.98 19.20 40.40
CA LEU A 405 7.66 20.34 41.01
C LEU A 405 6.68 21.51 41.16
N ASN A 406 6.77 22.17 42.32
CA ASN A 406 6.18 23.45 42.75
C ASN A 406 4.68 23.43 43.09
N GLY A 407 4.18 23.93 44.21
CA GLY A 407 4.77 24.66 45.35
C GLY A 407 3.69 25.57 45.93
N THR A 408 3.53 25.64 47.26
CA THR A 408 3.04 26.81 48.03
C THR A 408 3.13 26.52 49.53
N SER A 409 3.65 27.52 50.24
CA SER A 409 3.63 27.77 51.69
C SER A 409 2.54 27.10 52.53
N PHE A 410 2.87 26.64 53.75
CA PHE A 410 2.33 27.18 55.00
C PHE A 410 3.06 26.57 56.21
N GLN A 411 3.53 27.46 57.07
CA GLN A 411 4.11 27.20 58.38
C GLN A 411 2.97 26.91 59.37
N TYR A 412 2.97 25.76 60.05
CA TYR A 412 2.20 25.58 61.28
C TYR A 412 2.98 24.72 62.27
N LYS A 413 2.92 25.13 63.53
CA LYS A 413 3.79 24.75 64.64
C LYS A 413 3.03 23.85 65.63
N SER A 414 3.79 22.94 66.26
CA SER A 414 3.57 22.26 67.56
C SER A 414 2.67 21.01 67.65
N PRO A 415 2.81 20.18 68.72
CA PRO A 415 3.78 20.22 69.84
C PRO A 415 4.54 18.90 70.14
N ASP A 416 5.48 19.03 71.08
CA ASP A 416 6.45 18.07 71.65
C ASP A 416 5.91 16.69 72.10
N GLN A 417 6.78 15.68 72.04
CA GLN A 417 7.04 14.77 73.18
C GLN A 417 8.31 13.90 72.99
N ASN A 418 9.15 13.93 74.04
CA ASN A 418 10.18 12.94 74.45
C ASN A 418 11.41 12.82 73.53
N GLY A 419 12.63 13.22 73.88
CA GLY A 419 13.29 13.27 75.19
C GLY A 419 14.40 12.24 75.22
N LEU A 420 15.66 12.63 74.93
CA LEU A 420 16.89 12.11 75.54
C LEU A 420 18.12 12.83 74.96
N SER A 421 18.78 13.60 75.82
CA SER A 421 20.24 13.66 76.01
C SER A 421 21.15 13.64 74.77
N ASP A 422 21.78 14.78 74.44
CA ASP A 422 23.19 14.93 74.84
C ASP A 422 23.65 16.39 74.85
N ARG A 423 24.51 16.69 75.83
CA ARG A 423 25.11 17.97 76.16
C ARG A 423 26.35 18.20 75.28
N THR A 424 26.51 19.37 74.65
CA THR A 424 27.77 20.14 74.80
C THR A 424 27.57 21.61 74.43
N ALA A 425 28.28 22.45 75.19
CA ALA A 425 28.01 23.85 75.45
C ALA A 425 28.52 24.85 74.38
N LEU A 426 27.68 25.87 74.17
CA LEU A 426 27.95 27.32 74.13
C LEU A 426 29.41 27.77 73.93
N ARG A 427 29.64 28.42 72.78
CA ARG A 427 30.71 29.41 72.58
C ARG A 427 30.12 30.80 72.83
N LYS A 428 30.71 31.49 73.80
CA LYS A 428 30.48 32.88 74.24
C LYS A 428 30.73 33.88 73.09
N ASP A 429 29.86 34.87 72.96
CA ASP A 429 30.11 36.07 72.15
C ASP A 429 30.77 37.19 72.98
N SER A 430 31.75 37.82 72.31
CA SER A 430 32.14 39.24 72.31
C SER A 430 32.57 39.99 73.59
N TYR A 431 33.79 40.53 73.47
CA TYR A 431 34.28 41.85 73.89
C TYR A 431 33.43 42.72 74.84
N ASN A 432 34.13 43.15 75.91
CA ASN A 432 33.88 44.23 76.87
C ASN A 432 32.78 44.04 77.90
#